data_AF-G9PGV5-F1
#
_entry.id   AF-G9PGV5-F1
#
_cell.length_a   1.000
_cell.length_b   1.000
_cell.length_c   1.000
_cell.angle_alpha   90.00
_cell.angle_beta   90.00
_cell.angle_gamma   90.00
#
_symmetry.space_group_name_H-M   'P 1'
#
loop_
_entity.id
_entity.type
_entity.pdbx_description
1 polymer ?
#
loop_
_entity_poly.entity_id
_entity_poly.type
_entity_poly.pdbx_seq_one_letter_code
_entity_poly.pdbx_strand_id
1 'polypeptide(L)'
;MNILKQTTNSSKATIAAVAAALAIALAVTGVFFWNRLTNNTNTISAASNMSTAASVTTSSSAQSSPLAKATTTPTATTPTPTPTPTPTVTASSMPPCEEGTLAPDGTCLHPASVKWLSDLLPDPTTVDRTDPDAVCAAYVITYQTWDASRDITTAYASIRSSVYETPEIRGNHIPNPDVVKGQGEFLPLVPGKSHTTVTIKYIATYGENNNPERIPGRWLRTVGFVRTYADGSHEPVSSWAFISLTKQEDGTWAVSNSDWHY
;
A
#
# COMPACT_ATOMS: atom_id res chain seq x y z
N MET A 1 -84.35 -19.31 6.81
CA MET A 1 -83.11 -19.35 5.97
C MET A 1 -83.04 -18.01 5.26
N ASN A 2 -82.06 -17.11 5.35
CA ASN A 2 -80.71 -16.97 5.95
C ASN A 2 -80.54 -15.43 6.19
N ILE A 3 -80.19 -14.88 7.35
CA ILE A 3 -78.90 -14.80 8.08
C ILE A 3 -77.73 -14.14 7.33
N LEU A 4 -77.48 -12.90 7.81
CA LEU A 4 -76.26 -12.10 7.99
C LEU A 4 -75.38 -11.60 6.82
N LYS A 5 -75.27 -10.26 6.81
CA LYS A 5 -74.12 -9.46 6.37
C LYS A 5 -72.95 -9.57 7.36
N GLN A 6 -71.78 -9.23 6.82
CA GLN A 6 -70.59 -8.65 7.47
C GLN A 6 -69.43 -9.62 7.71
N THR A 7 -68.34 -9.43 6.96
CA THR A 7 -67.00 -9.89 7.34
C THR A 7 -65.99 -8.79 7.02
N THR A 8 -65.57 -8.09 8.08
CA THR A 8 -64.27 -7.42 8.17
C THR A 8 -63.25 -8.50 8.52
N ASN A 9 -62.11 -8.57 7.82
CA ASN A 9 -60.96 -9.34 8.31
C ASN A 9 -59.70 -8.48 8.30
N SER A 10 -59.17 -8.33 9.51
CA SER A 10 -57.84 -7.81 9.83
C SER A 10 -56.87 -8.97 9.88
N SER A 11 -55.63 -8.77 9.44
CA SER A 11 -54.49 -9.59 9.89
C SER A 11 -53.24 -8.74 10.01
N LYS A 12 -52.76 -8.56 11.25
CA LYS A 12 -51.43 -8.07 11.58
C LYS A 12 -50.37 -9.14 11.26
N ALA A 13 -49.18 -8.73 10.82
CA ALA A 13 -47.94 -9.48 11.04
C ALA A 13 -46.76 -8.51 11.15
N THR A 14 -46.11 -8.55 12.31
CA THR A 14 -44.85 -7.88 12.69
C THR A 14 -43.69 -8.89 12.50
N ILE A 15 -42.42 -8.43 12.52
CA ILE A 15 -41.14 -9.17 12.73
C ILE A 15 -40.50 -9.66 11.41
N ALA A 16 -39.19 -9.59 11.10
CA ALA A 16 -37.93 -9.38 11.84
C ALA A 16 -36.82 -8.81 10.92
N ALA A 17 -35.83 -8.17 11.54
CA ALA A 17 -34.51 -7.94 10.96
C ALA A 17 -33.72 -9.27 10.86
N VAL A 18 -32.92 -9.44 9.80
CA VAL A 18 -31.92 -10.52 9.69
C VAL A 18 -30.60 -9.92 9.24
N ALA A 19 -29.65 -9.90 10.18
CA ALA A 19 -28.22 -9.76 9.90
C ALA A 19 -27.70 -11.08 9.34
N ALA A 20 -26.92 -11.04 8.26
CA ALA A 20 -26.21 -12.20 7.74
C ALA A 20 -24.70 -11.92 7.74
N ALA A 21 -24.05 -12.38 8.80
CA ALA A 21 -22.60 -12.63 8.79
C ALA A 21 -22.37 -13.92 7.99
N LEU A 22 -21.47 -13.88 7.00
CA LEU A 22 -21.00 -15.09 6.33
C LEU A 22 -19.48 -15.19 6.46
N ALA A 23 -19.05 -16.08 7.35
CA ALA A 23 -17.72 -16.64 7.36
C ALA A 23 -17.66 -17.79 6.34
N ILE A 24 -16.62 -17.84 5.50
CA ILE A 24 -16.29 -19.02 4.72
C ILE A 24 -14.83 -19.38 5.00
N ALA A 25 -14.65 -20.50 5.69
CA ALA A 25 -13.39 -21.19 5.86
C ALA A 25 -13.10 -22.07 4.64
N LEU A 26 -11.80 -22.24 4.37
CA LEU A 26 -11.16 -22.85 3.21
C LEU A 26 -11.48 -24.35 3.02
N ALA A 27 -11.53 -24.77 1.76
CA ALA A 27 -11.31 -26.16 1.37
C ALA A 27 -10.34 -26.22 0.18
N VAL A 28 -9.24 -26.95 0.39
CA VAL A 28 -8.17 -27.26 -0.56
C VAL A 28 -8.64 -28.35 -1.52
N THR A 29 -8.52 -28.13 -2.82
CA THR A 29 -8.22 -29.18 -3.81
C THR A 29 -7.44 -28.59 -4.97
N GLY A 30 -6.21 -29.05 -5.13
CA GLY A 30 -5.39 -28.74 -6.30
C GLY A 30 -5.90 -29.44 -7.55
N VAL A 31 -5.73 -28.78 -8.69
CA VAL A 31 -5.67 -29.43 -10.00
C VAL A 31 -4.45 -28.89 -10.72
N PHE A 32 -3.50 -29.81 -10.89
CA PHE A 32 -2.33 -29.70 -11.75
C PHE A 32 -2.75 -29.39 -13.19
N PHE A 33 -2.19 -28.33 -13.78
CA PHE A 33 -2.12 -28.20 -15.23
C PHE A 33 -0.66 -28.05 -15.67
N TRP A 34 -0.04 -29.19 -15.95
CA TRP A 34 1.18 -29.26 -16.74
C TRP A 34 0.97 -30.28 -17.87
N ASN A 35 0.82 -29.80 -19.11
CA ASN A 35 1.59 -30.23 -20.29
C ASN A 35 1.08 -29.48 -21.53
N ARG A 36 1.93 -28.68 -22.18
CA ARG A 36 2.78 -29.00 -23.35
C ARG A 36 2.17 -28.46 -24.65
N LEU A 37 2.73 -27.35 -25.12
CA LEU A 37 2.96 -27.17 -26.55
C LEU A 37 4.48 -27.24 -26.76
N THR A 38 4.89 -28.21 -27.57
CA THR A 38 6.27 -28.56 -27.87
C THR A 38 6.83 -27.74 -29.03
N ASN A 39 8.13 -27.48 -28.93
CA ASN A 39 9.12 -27.34 -30.00
C ASN A 39 9.14 -26.02 -30.80
N ASN A 40 10.18 -25.21 -30.52
CA ASN A 40 11.09 -24.87 -31.60
C ASN A 40 12.54 -24.92 -31.10
N THR A 41 13.30 -25.84 -31.69
CA THR A 41 14.70 -26.11 -31.41
C THR A 41 15.52 -25.23 -32.35
N ASN A 42 16.35 -24.34 -31.82
CA ASN A 42 17.55 -23.90 -32.53
C ASN A 42 18.72 -23.93 -31.54
N THR A 43 19.37 -25.09 -31.52
CA THR A 43 20.70 -25.32 -30.98
C THR A 43 21.74 -24.69 -31.89
N ILE A 44 22.56 -23.78 -31.36
CA ILE A 44 23.94 -23.61 -31.80
C ILE A 44 24.80 -23.54 -30.54
N SER A 45 25.50 -24.64 -30.26
CA SER A 45 26.69 -24.65 -29.42
C SER A 45 27.89 -24.49 -30.35
N ALA A 46 28.75 -23.50 -30.11
CA ALA A 46 30.11 -23.48 -30.64
C ALA A 46 31.04 -22.87 -29.60
N ALA A 47 32.13 -23.58 -29.38
CA ALA A 47 33.08 -23.43 -28.30
C ALA A 47 34.13 -22.33 -28.53
N SER A 48 34.61 -21.79 -27.41
CA SER A 48 36.01 -21.62 -27.00
C SER A 48 36.99 -20.68 -27.74
N ASN A 49 37.84 -20.08 -26.87
CA ASN A 49 39.21 -19.56 -27.05
C ASN A 49 39.33 -18.05 -27.34
N MET A 50 40.22 -17.27 -26.73
CA MET A 50 41.48 -17.58 -26.03
C MET A 50 42.00 -16.35 -25.24
N SER A 51 42.68 -16.62 -24.11
CA SER A 51 43.90 -15.97 -23.58
C SER A 51 43.88 -14.47 -23.16
N THR A 52 44.31 -14.07 -21.95
CA THR A 52 45.67 -14.24 -21.36
C THR A 52 45.63 -13.97 -19.84
N ALA A 53 46.10 -14.91 -19.00
CA ALA A 53 47.35 -14.91 -18.20
C ALA A 53 47.46 -13.78 -17.13
N ALA A 54 47.22 -14.08 -15.83
CA ALA A 54 48.20 -14.46 -14.78
C ALA A 54 49.10 -13.28 -14.33
N SER A 55 49.29 -12.93 -13.05
CA SER A 55 49.76 -13.74 -11.90
C SER A 55 49.56 -12.91 -10.60
N VAL A 56 48.97 -13.44 -9.53
CA VAL A 56 49.63 -13.97 -8.31
C VAL A 56 50.76 -13.10 -7.73
N THR A 57 50.52 -12.52 -6.55
CA THR A 57 51.49 -12.55 -5.44
C THR A 57 50.74 -12.69 -4.11
N THR A 58 51.18 -13.68 -3.33
CA THR A 58 50.74 -14.12 -2.01
C THR A 58 51.46 -13.38 -0.87
N SER A 59 51.00 -13.66 0.37
CA SER A 59 51.74 -13.62 1.67
C SER A 59 51.49 -12.33 2.50
N SER A 60 51.35 -12.32 3.83
CA SER A 60 51.27 -13.33 4.90
C SER A 60 51.11 -12.62 6.27
N SER A 61 50.24 -13.17 7.12
CA SER A 61 50.25 -13.39 8.59
C SER A 61 51.03 -12.54 9.64
N ALA A 62 50.38 -12.46 10.83
CA ALA A 62 50.86 -12.28 12.22
C ALA A 62 51.19 -10.82 12.69
N GLN A 63 50.97 -10.36 13.94
CA GLN A 63 51.09 -10.98 15.28
C GLN A 63 50.52 -10.04 16.39
N SER A 64 50.23 -10.57 17.59
CA SER A 64 49.54 -9.92 18.74
C SER A 64 50.42 -9.27 19.84
N SER A 65 49.88 -8.23 20.53
CA SER A 65 49.93 -7.88 22.00
C SER A 65 51.28 -7.50 22.71
N PRO A 66 51.35 -6.97 23.99
CA PRO A 66 50.39 -6.32 24.91
C PRO A 66 50.89 -5.09 25.76
N LEU A 67 49.96 -4.48 26.54
CA LEU A 67 50.02 -3.92 27.93
C LEU A 67 51.08 -2.87 28.38
N ALA A 68 50.59 -1.73 28.92
CA ALA A 68 51.24 -0.98 30.00
C ALA A 68 50.20 -0.34 30.97
N LYS A 69 50.46 -0.48 32.27
CA LYS A 69 49.66 -0.06 33.44
C LYS A 69 50.54 0.84 34.31
N ALA A 70 50.03 1.97 34.82
CA ALA A 70 50.21 2.44 36.22
C ALA A 70 49.66 3.88 36.47
N THR A 71 48.56 3.94 37.25
CA THR A 71 48.30 4.72 38.48
C THR A 71 48.95 6.10 38.72
N THR A 72 48.13 7.12 39.02
CA THR A 72 48.17 7.92 40.28
C THR A 72 46.85 8.67 40.52
N THR A 73 46.34 8.57 41.75
CA THR A 73 45.20 9.33 42.31
C THR A 73 45.67 10.68 42.85
N PRO A 74 44.85 11.74 42.78
CA PRO A 74 44.50 12.46 44.01
C PRO A 74 43.01 12.79 44.17
N THR A 75 42.66 13.04 45.44
CA THR A 75 41.35 13.10 46.09
C THR A 75 40.52 14.37 45.82
N ALA A 76 39.20 14.15 45.65
CA ALA A 76 38.00 14.94 45.97
C ALA A 76 37.85 16.43 45.58
N THR A 77 36.76 16.70 44.85
CA THR A 77 35.70 17.63 45.30
C THR A 77 34.42 17.37 44.48
N THR A 78 33.31 17.10 45.15
CA THR A 78 31.99 16.87 44.54
C THR A 78 31.39 18.21 44.09
N PRO A 79 31.04 18.41 42.81
CA PRO A 79 30.23 19.56 42.42
C PRO A 79 28.74 19.24 42.61
N THR A 80 28.02 20.15 43.25
CA THR A 80 26.54 20.16 43.34
C THR A 80 25.93 20.08 41.93
N PRO A 81 24.92 19.23 41.67
CA PRO A 81 24.30 19.18 40.35
C PRO A 81 23.45 20.44 40.12
N THR A 82 23.83 21.23 39.12
CA THR A 82 22.99 22.28 38.53
C THR A 82 21.78 21.61 37.87
N PRO A 83 20.54 22.10 38.04
CA PRO A 83 19.39 21.57 37.32
C PRO A 83 19.58 21.79 35.82
N THR A 84 19.67 20.69 35.07
CA THR A 84 19.66 20.69 33.60
C THR A 84 18.32 21.28 33.13
N PRO A 85 18.30 22.31 32.26
CA PRO A 85 17.05 22.77 31.68
C PRO A 85 16.41 21.64 30.86
N THR A 86 15.16 21.32 31.18
CA THR A 86 14.32 20.41 30.39
C THR A 86 14.34 20.87 28.93
N PRO A 87 14.65 20.01 27.95
CA PRO A 87 14.56 20.41 26.55
C PRO A 87 13.10 20.74 26.26
N THR A 88 12.80 22.01 26.00
CA THR A 88 11.56 22.42 25.38
C THR A 88 11.50 21.72 24.04
N VAL A 89 10.54 20.82 23.87
CA VAL A 89 10.22 20.23 22.57
C VAL A 89 9.74 21.36 21.69
N THR A 90 10.65 21.92 20.89
CA THR A 90 10.26 22.78 19.77
C THR A 90 9.43 21.91 18.85
N ALA A 91 8.11 22.14 18.83
CA ALA A 91 7.25 21.60 17.80
C ALA A 91 7.87 22.00 16.46
N SER A 92 8.41 21.01 15.74
CA SER A 92 8.90 21.21 14.39
C SER A 92 7.70 21.65 13.56
N SER A 93 7.63 22.96 13.30
CA SER A 93 6.72 23.51 12.30
C SER A 93 7.19 22.95 10.96
N MET A 94 6.67 21.79 10.56
CA MET A 94 6.74 21.38 9.15
C MET A 94 6.36 22.60 8.31
N PRO A 95 7.11 22.91 7.24
CA PRO A 95 6.75 24.01 6.38
C PRO A 95 5.28 23.83 5.98
N PRO A 96 4.49 24.92 5.97
CA PRO A 96 3.12 24.84 5.50
C PRO A 96 3.09 24.11 4.15
N CYS A 97 2.08 23.27 3.95
CA CYS A 97 1.78 22.58 2.71
C CYS A 97 1.34 23.64 1.67
N GLU A 98 2.28 24.49 1.25
CA GLU A 98 2.08 25.59 0.32
C GLU A 98 1.56 25.01 -1.00
N GLU A 99 0.42 25.51 -1.47
CA GLU A 99 -0.25 25.02 -2.69
C GLU A 99 -0.75 23.56 -2.63
N GLY A 100 -0.81 22.95 -1.46
CA GLY A 100 -1.34 21.60 -1.26
C GLY A 100 -2.49 21.52 -0.26
N THR A 101 -2.90 20.31 0.07
CA THR A 101 -3.80 20.02 1.19
C THR A 101 -3.22 18.93 2.09
N LEU A 102 -3.47 19.01 3.39
CA LEU A 102 -3.06 17.97 4.33
C LEU A 102 -4.00 16.76 4.29
N ALA A 103 -3.43 15.57 4.18
CA ALA A 103 -4.08 14.32 4.59
C ALA A 103 -4.16 14.23 6.13
N PRO A 104 -4.97 13.31 6.69
CA PRO A 104 -5.11 13.18 8.14
C PRO A 104 -3.80 12.93 8.90
N ASP A 105 -2.81 12.29 8.28
CA ASP A 105 -1.49 12.04 8.87
C ASP A 105 -0.50 13.21 8.72
N GLY A 106 -0.97 14.36 8.20
CA GLY A 106 -0.15 15.53 7.95
C GLY A 106 0.65 15.45 6.64
N THR A 107 0.53 14.36 5.87
CA THR A 107 1.16 14.30 4.54
C THR A 107 0.53 15.34 3.61
N CYS A 108 1.38 16.13 2.97
CA CYS A 108 0.95 17.14 2.01
C CYS A 108 0.63 16.51 0.64
N LEU A 109 -0.59 16.74 0.16
CA LEU A 109 -1.10 16.35 -1.15
C LEU A 109 -1.03 17.56 -2.09
N HIS A 110 -0.37 17.38 -3.24
CA HIS A 110 -0.33 18.40 -4.28
C HIS A 110 -0.98 17.89 -5.57
N PRO A 111 -1.78 18.72 -6.26
CA PRO A 111 -2.11 20.13 -5.94
C PRO A 111 -3.22 20.28 -4.88
N ALA A 112 -3.46 21.50 -4.40
CA ALA A 112 -4.50 21.83 -3.41
C ALA A 112 -5.94 21.46 -3.80
N SER A 113 -6.22 21.17 -5.08
CA SER A 113 -7.52 20.63 -5.51
C SER A 113 -7.73 19.20 -5.00
N VAL A 114 -6.67 18.44 -4.75
CA VAL A 114 -6.74 17.08 -4.23
C VAL A 114 -6.99 17.13 -2.72
N LYS A 115 -8.15 16.61 -2.31
CA LYS A 115 -8.58 16.49 -0.91
C LYS A 115 -8.66 15.04 -0.51
N TRP A 116 -8.35 14.75 0.75
CA TRP A 116 -8.61 13.43 1.35
C TRP A 116 -10.11 13.17 1.46
N LEU A 117 -10.54 11.94 1.22
CA LEU A 117 -11.95 11.52 1.27
C LEU A 117 -12.20 10.71 2.55
N SER A 118 -12.30 11.40 3.70
CA SER A 118 -12.35 10.76 5.02
C SER A 118 -13.54 9.82 5.25
N ASP A 119 -14.61 9.96 4.46
CA ASP A 119 -15.80 9.11 4.49
C ASP A 119 -15.67 7.85 3.63
N LEU A 120 -14.69 7.79 2.71
CA LEU A 120 -14.50 6.68 1.77
C LEU A 120 -13.16 5.95 1.98
N LEU A 121 -12.16 6.62 2.54
CA LEU A 121 -10.79 6.12 2.61
C LEU A 121 -10.39 5.71 4.03
N PRO A 122 -9.52 4.69 4.18
CA PRO A 122 -8.96 4.33 5.47
C PRO A 122 -8.17 5.51 6.05
N ASP A 123 -8.34 5.82 7.34
CA ASP A 123 -7.58 6.89 7.98
C ASP A 123 -6.08 6.51 8.02
N PRO A 124 -5.20 7.27 7.34
CA PRO A 124 -3.77 6.94 7.24
C PRO A 124 -3.04 6.96 8.59
N THR A 125 -3.60 7.64 9.61
CA THR A 125 -3.04 7.65 10.98
C THR A 125 -3.26 6.34 11.73
N THR A 126 -4.22 5.53 11.27
CA THR A 126 -4.61 4.26 11.90
C THR A 126 -4.03 3.04 11.19
N VAL A 127 -3.43 3.24 10.01
CA VAL A 127 -2.77 2.16 9.25
C VAL A 127 -1.47 1.77 9.95
N ASP A 128 -1.30 0.48 10.26
CA ASP A 128 -0.04 -0.04 10.77
C ASP A 128 1.03 0.04 9.67
N ARG A 129 1.86 1.08 9.72
CA ARG A 129 2.95 1.29 8.75
C ARG A 129 4.11 0.31 8.93
N THR A 130 4.13 -0.49 9.99
CA THR A 130 5.15 -1.54 10.19
C THR A 130 4.74 -2.88 9.56
N ASP A 131 3.44 -3.06 9.28
CA ASP A 131 2.91 -4.17 8.50
C ASP A 131 2.85 -3.81 7.00
N PRO A 132 3.69 -4.45 6.15
CA PRO A 132 3.68 -4.17 4.73
C PRO A 132 2.37 -4.58 4.03
N ASP A 133 1.65 -5.61 4.52
CA ASP A 133 0.36 -6.01 3.94
C ASP A 133 -0.72 -4.94 4.25
N ALA A 134 -0.71 -4.33 5.44
CA ALA A 134 -1.59 -3.22 5.80
C ALA A 134 -1.34 -1.97 4.93
N VAL A 135 -0.07 -1.60 4.71
CA VAL A 135 0.29 -0.50 3.80
C VAL A 135 -0.15 -0.80 2.37
N CYS A 136 0.06 -2.04 1.90
CA CYS A 136 -0.39 -2.49 0.58
C CYS A 136 -1.90 -2.34 0.39
N ALA A 137 -2.68 -2.81 1.36
CA ALA A 137 -4.13 -2.73 1.32
C ALA A 137 -4.61 -1.28 1.29
N ALA A 138 -4.09 -0.44 2.19
CA ALA A 138 -4.47 0.96 2.29
C ALA A 138 -4.10 1.74 1.03
N TYR A 139 -2.93 1.48 0.44
CA TYR A 139 -2.51 2.04 -0.83
C TYR A 139 -3.48 1.69 -1.96
N VAL A 140 -3.78 0.40 -2.15
CA VAL A 140 -4.65 -0.06 -3.25
C VAL A 140 -6.07 0.48 -3.09
N ILE A 141 -6.62 0.46 -1.87
CA ILE A 141 -7.93 1.06 -1.60
C ILE A 141 -7.92 2.54 -1.97
N THR A 142 -6.89 3.28 -1.56
CA THR A 142 -6.79 4.73 -1.82
C THR A 142 -6.63 5.05 -3.30
N TYR A 143 -5.78 4.31 -4.01
CA TYR A 143 -5.52 4.51 -5.43
C TYR A 143 -6.77 4.23 -6.28
N GLN A 144 -7.56 3.23 -5.89
CA GLN A 144 -8.71 2.76 -6.67
C GLN A 144 -10.05 3.40 -6.26
N THR A 145 -10.03 4.29 -5.26
CA THR A 145 -11.22 4.99 -4.74
C THR A 145 -11.25 6.44 -5.21
N TRP A 146 -12.22 6.75 -6.06
CA TRP A 146 -12.52 8.09 -6.55
C TRP A 146 -14.01 8.38 -6.42
N ASP A 147 -14.34 9.66 -6.29
CA ASP A 147 -15.69 10.16 -6.11
C ASP A 147 -15.99 11.18 -7.20
N ALA A 148 -16.88 10.84 -8.14
CA ALA A 148 -17.20 11.68 -9.29
C ALA A 148 -17.96 12.96 -8.91
N SER A 149 -18.35 13.12 -7.64
CA SER A 149 -18.91 14.36 -7.10
C SER A 149 -17.85 15.35 -6.59
N ARG A 150 -16.61 14.88 -6.36
CA ARG A 150 -15.51 15.66 -5.76
C ARG A 150 -14.27 15.70 -6.65
N ASP A 151 -14.01 14.62 -7.38
CA ASP A 151 -12.88 14.47 -8.29
C ASP A 151 -13.26 14.91 -9.69
N ILE A 152 -12.26 15.36 -10.46
CA ILE A 152 -12.42 15.71 -11.87
C ILE A 152 -11.99 14.53 -12.78
N THR A 153 -11.01 13.74 -12.33
CA THR A 153 -10.51 12.55 -13.01
C THR A 153 -10.07 11.51 -11.97
N THR A 154 -9.80 10.28 -12.41
CA THR A 154 -9.27 9.22 -11.52
C THR A 154 -7.87 9.52 -11.01
N ALA A 155 -7.12 10.45 -11.61
CA ALA A 155 -5.77 10.83 -11.16
C ALA A 155 -5.76 11.46 -9.77
N TYR A 156 -6.89 12.00 -9.32
CA TYR A 156 -7.07 12.48 -7.94
C TYR A 156 -6.82 11.35 -6.92
N ALA A 157 -7.28 10.14 -7.21
CA ALA A 157 -7.09 8.97 -6.34
C ALA A 157 -5.63 8.51 -6.31
N SER A 158 -4.96 8.53 -7.48
CA SER A 158 -3.51 8.28 -7.58
C SER A 158 -2.72 9.23 -6.67
N ILE A 159 -2.98 10.55 -6.76
CA ILE A 159 -2.30 11.55 -5.92
C ILE A 159 -2.59 11.33 -4.43
N ARG A 160 -3.85 11.03 -4.05
CA ARG A 160 -4.18 10.71 -2.64
C ARG A 160 -3.36 9.52 -2.13
N SER A 161 -3.15 8.50 -2.96
CA SER A 161 -2.40 7.30 -2.54
C SER A 161 -0.93 7.55 -2.22
N SER A 162 -0.38 8.70 -2.63
CA SER A 162 1.00 9.11 -2.34
C SER A 162 1.34 9.26 -0.85
N VAL A 163 0.33 9.27 0.01
CA VAL A 163 0.44 9.15 1.48
C VAL A 163 1.16 7.87 1.91
N TYR A 164 1.08 6.82 1.09
CA TYR A 164 1.73 5.54 1.35
C TYR A 164 3.01 5.32 0.54
N GLU A 165 3.41 6.28 -0.29
CA GLU A 165 4.53 6.14 -1.22
C GLU A 165 5.84 6.72 -0.67
N THR A 166 6.95 6.24 -1.21
CA THR A 166 8.25 6.87 -1.00
C THR A 166 8.29 8.27 -1.64
N PRO A 167 9.15 9.18 -1.15
CA PRO A 167 9.28 10.52 -1.72
C PRO A 167 9.59 10.51 -3.23
N GLU A 168 10.36 9.52 -3.69
CA GLU A 168 10.75 9.41 -5.11
C GLU A 168 9.55 9.12 -6.01
N ILE A 169 8.60 8.30 -5.57
CA ILE A 169 7.40 7.97 -6.35
C ILE A 169 6.36 9.08 -6.24
N ARG A 170 6.23 9.71 -5.07
CA ARG A 170 5.34 10.85 -4.86
C ARG A 170 5.61 11.98 -5.87
N GLY A 171 6.88 12.22 -6.22
CA GLY A 171 7.26 13.22 -7.22
C GLY A 171 6.86 12.90 -8.67
N ASN A 172 6.45 11.67 -8.97
CA ASN A 172 6.13 11.22 -10.32
C ASN A 172 4.64 11.32 -10.67
N HIS A 173 3.78 11.70 -9.72
CA HIS A 173 2.37 11.92 -10.01
C HIS A 173 2.17 13.04 -11.04
N ILE A 174 1.06 12.96 -11.77
CA ILE A 174 0.69 13.96 -12.77
C ILE A 174 0.49 15.30 -12.05
N PRO A 175 1.26 16.36 -12.38
CA PRO A 175 1.19 17.62 -11.65
C PRO A 175 -0.17 18.32 -11.73
N ASN A 176 -0.87 18.14 -12.86
CA ASN A 176 -2.21 18.65 -13.07
C ASN A 176 -3.18 17.48 -13.33
N PRO A 177 -3.91 17.00 -12.32
CA PRO A 177 -4.81 15.86 -12.48
C PRO A 177 -6.04 16.18 -13.36
N ASP A 178 -6.36 17.45 -13.61
CA ASP A 178 -7.57 17.85 -14.34
C ASP A 178 -7.46 17.60 -15.85
N VAL A 179 -6.24 17.51 -16.37
CA VAL A 179 -6.00 17.36 -17.81
C VAL A 179 -6.01 15.91 -18.26
N VAL A 180 -6.04 14.95 -17.34
CA VAL A 180 -5.99 13.52 -17.68
C VAL A 180 -7.20 13.14 -18.54
N LYS A 181 -6.93 12.50 -19.68
CA LYS A 181 -7.94 12.07 -20.65
C LYS A 181 -8.08 10.54 -20.64
N GLY A 182 -9.14 10.03 -21.25
CA GLY A 182 -9.34 8.58 -21.40
C GLY A 182 -9.83 7.90 -20.13
N GLN A 183 -10.95 8.37 -19.58
CA GLN A 183 -11.51 7.93 -18.31
C GLN A 183 -12.86 7.21 -18.51
N GLY A 184 -12.83 6.11 -19.27
CA GLY A 184 -14.03 5.42 -19.75
C GLY A 184 -14.98 4.95 -18.64
N GLU A 185 -14.45 4.58 -17.48
CA GLU A 185 -15.26 4.15 -16.32
C GLU A 185 -15.75 5.32 -15.45
N PHE A 186 -15.00 6.43 -15.41
CA PHE A 186 -15.31 7.57 -14.54
C PHE A 186 -16.34 8.52 -15.16
N LEU A 187 -16.18 8.87 -16.44
CA LEU A 187 -17.03 9.88 -17.10
C LEU A 187 -18.53 9.56 -17.05
N PRO A 188 -18.97 8.30 -17.23
CA PRO A 188 -20.39 7.96 -17.12
C PRO A 188 -20.99 8.17 -15.73
N LEU A 189 -20.18 8.32 -14.69
CA LEU A 189 -20.60 8.42 -13.29
C LEU A 189 -20.74 9.85 -12.79
N VAL A 190 -20.16 10.82 -13.51
CA VAL A 190 -20.23 12.24 -13.17
C VAL A 190 -21.68 12.74 -13.07
N PRO A 191 -22.61 12.41 -14.00
CA PRO A 191 -24.01 12.84 -13.85
C PRO A 191 -24.69 12.28 -12.61
N GLY A 192 -24.37 11.03 -12.24
CA GLY A 192 -24.91 10.33 -11.08
C GLY A 192 -24.23 10.68 -9.76
N LYS A 193 -23.11 11.42 -9.79
CA LYS A 193 -22.28 11.74 -8.62
C LYS A 193 -21.90 10.49 -7.82
N SER A 194 -21.64 9.39 -8.53
CA SER A 194 -21.27 8.12 -7.92
C SER A 194 -19.81 8.10 -7.48
N HIS A 195 -19.46 7.12 -6.66
CA HIS A 195 -18.10 6.89 -6.20
C HIS A 195 -17.79 5.40 -6.25
N THR A 196 -16.51 5.07 -6.26
CA THR A 196 -16.05 3.69 -6.13
C THR A 196 -15.82 3.30 -4.69
N THR A 197 -15.95 2.00 -4.40
CA THR A 197 -15.42 1.40 -3.17
C THR A 197 -14.60 0.17 -3.52
N VAL A 198 -13.62 -0.16 -2.69
CA VAL A 198 -12.62 -1.20 -3.01
C VAL A 198 -12.61 -2.23 -1.90
N THR A 199 -12.69 -3.50 -2.27
CA THR A 199 -12.52 -4.64 -1.38
C THR A 199 -11.28 -5.43 -1.78
N ILE A 200 -10.29 -5.52 -0.89
CA ILE A 200 -9.15 -6.41 -1.08
C ILE A 200 -9.62 -7.87 -0.97
N LYS A 201 -9.26 -8.69 -1.95
CA LYS A 201 -9.62 -10.13 -1.99
C LYS A 201 -8.48 -11.01 -1.51
N TYR A 202 -7.26 -10.69 -1.91
CA TYR A 202 -6.08 -11.39 -1.44
C TYR A 202 -4.85 -10.49 -1.56
N ILE A 203 -3.86 -10.78 -0.73
CA ILE A 203 -2.50 -10.26 -0.83
C ILE A 203 -1.58 -11.48 -0.80
N ALA A 204 -0.74 -11.64 -1.81
CA ALA A 204 0.12 -12.81 -1.97
C ALA A 204 1.52 -12.41 -2.43
N THR A 205 2.55 -13.15 -2.00
CA THR A 205 3.93 -12.92 -2.44
C THR A 205 4.06 -13.09 -3.96
N TYR A 206 4.79 -12.18 -4.60
CA TYR A 206 5.06 -12.26 -6.03
C TYR A 206 6.15 -13.30 -6.36
N GLY A 207 5.87 -14.20 -7.31
CA GLY A 207 6.83 -15.14 -7.90
C GLY A 207 6.84 -16.55 -7.28
N GLU A 208 7.65 -17.46 -7.85
CA GLU A 208 7.75 -18.88 -7.47
C GLU A 208 8.40 -19.11 -6.09
N ASN A 209 9.13 -18.10 -5.59
CA ASN A 209 9.67 -18.11 -4.24
C ASN A 209 8.73 -17.35 -3.31
N ASN A 210 8.17 -18.05 -2.31
CA ASN A 210 7.26 -17.47 -1.33
C ASN A 210 7.92 -16.49 -0.34
N ASN A 211 9.22 -16.20 -0.47
CA ASN A 211 9.89 -15.19 0.35
C ASN A 211 9.53 -13.77 -0.14
N PRO A 212 8.76 -13.00 0.67
CA PRO A 212 8.38 -11.66 0.31
C PRO A 212 9.54 -10.65 0.31
N GLU A 213 10.57 -10.90 1.10
CA GLU A 213 11.77 -10.06 1.23
C GLU A 213 12.98 -10.66 0.48
N ARG A 214 12.76 -11.08 -0.78
CA ARG A 214 13.85 -11.63 -1.61
C ARG A 214 15.06 -10.68 -1.70
N ILE A 215 14.82 -9.38 -1.63
CA ILE A 215 15.85 -8.35 -1.52
C ILE A 215 15.69 -7.70 -0.14
N PRO A 216 16.75 -7.63 0.70
CA PRO A 216 16.66 -7.04 2.02
C PRO A 216 16.06 -5.63 1.99
N GLY A 217 15.07 -5.38 2.86
CA GLY A 217 14.37 -4.08 2.94
C GLY A 217 13.44 -3.79 1.76
N ARG A 218 13.20 -4.74 0.85
CA ARG A 218 12.19 -4.63 -0.20
C ARG A 218 11.19 -5.76 -0.07
N TRP A 219 9.96 -5.47 -0.47
CA TRP A 219 8.88 -6.40 -0.32
C TRP A 219 7.93 -6.33 -1.51
N LEU A 220 7.59 -7.46 -2.12
CA LEU A 220 6.81 -7.51 -3.35
C LEU A 220 5.51 -8.30 -3.15
N ARG A 221 4.38 -7.74 -3.59
CA ARG A 221 3.07 -8.39 -3.53
C ARG A 221 2.30 -8.32 -4.83
N THR A 222 1.51 -9.35 -5.03
CA THR A 222 0.32 -9.33 -5.86
C THR A 222 -0.88 -9.04 -4.98
N VAL A 223 -1.60 -7.96 -5.26
CA VAL A 223 -2.83 -7.59 -4.54
C VAL A 223 -4.01 -7.74 -5.49
N GLY A 224 -4.92 -8.67 -5.18
CA GLY A 224 -6.19 -8.80 -5.90
C GLY A 224 -7.29 -8.02 -5.20
N PHE A 225 -8.09 -7.27 -5.95
CA PHE A 225 -9.16 -6.44 -5.41
C PHE A 225 -10.40 -6.46 -6.31
N VAL A 226 -11.54 -6.10 -5.72
CA VAL A 226 -12.77 -5.82 -6.44
C VAL A 226 -13.15 -4.37 -6.19
N ARG A 227 -13.38 -3.62 -7.27
CA ARG A 227 -13.90 -2.26 -7.25
C ARG A 227 -15.38 -2.28 -7.60
N THR A 228 -16.21 -1.66 -6.78
CA THR A 228 -17.66 -1.52 -6.97
C THR A 228 -18.05 -0.06 -7.11
N TYR A 229 -19.27 0.18 -7.57
CA TYR A 229 -19.82 1.52 -7.85
C TYR A 229 -21.05 1.73 -6.99
N ALA A 230 -21.09 2.82 -6.22
CA ALA A 230 -22.09 3.03 -5.18
C ALA A 230 -23.52 3.12 -5.71
N ASP A 231 -23.70 3.63 -6.92
CA ASP A 231 -24.99 3.75 -7.61
C ASP A 231 -25.39 2.50 -8.40
N GLY A 232 -24.56 1.44 -8.41
CA GLY A 232 -24.82 0.21 -9.16
C GLY A 232 -24.85 0.40 -10.68
N SER A 233 -24.31 1.51 -11.18
CA SER A 233 -24.31 1.85 -12.62
C SER A 233 -23.42 0.95 -13.47
N HIS A 234 -22.46 0.26 -12.86
CA HIS A 234 -21.53 -0.65 -13.53
C HIS A 234 -21.39 -1.94 -12.72
N GLU A 235 -21.10 -3.02 -13.43
CA GLU A 235 -20.71 -4.29 -12.82
C GLU A 235 -19.40 -4.13 -12.03
N PRO A 236 -19.25 -4.81 -10.89
CA PRO A 236 -18.00 -4.84 -10.14
C PRO A 236 -16.81 -5.29 -11.01
N VAL A 237 -15.70 -4.57 -10.91
CA VAL A 237 -14.47 -4.88 -11.65
C VAL A 237 -13.52 -5.64 -10.75
N SER A 238 -13.14 -6.85 -11.16
CA SER A 238 -12.09 -7.65 -10.52
C SER A 238 -10.77 -7.43 -11.23
N SER A 239 -9.75 -6.98 -10.50
CA SER A 239 -8.44 -6.62 -11.05
C SER A 239 -7.36 -6.90 -10.01
N TRP A 240 -6.11 -6.77 -10.40
CA TRP A 240 -4.99 -7.00 -9.51
C TRP A 240 -3.80 -6.10 -9.86
N ALA A 241 -2.86 -5.95 -8.93
CA ALA A 241 -1.67 -5.14 -9.10
C ALA A 241 -0.43 -5.79 -8.47
N PHE A 242 0.75 -5.53 -9.03
CA PHE A 242 2.03 -5.77 -8.38
C PHE A 242 2.46 -4.51 -7.62
N ILE A 243 2.61 -4.64 -6.31
CA ILE A 243 3.05 -3.55 -5.43
C ILE A 243 4.42 -3.89 -4.87
N SER A 244 5.37 -2.98 -5.04
CA SER A 244 6.68 -3.03 -4.40
C SER A 244 6.70 -2.05 -3.24
N LEU A 245 7.19 -2.50 -2.08
CA LEU A 245 7.41 -1.67 -0.91
C LEU A 245 8.89 -1.66 -0.55
N THR A 246 9.31 -0.59 0.10
CA THR A 246 10.66 -0.41 0.61
C THR A 246 10.57 0.02 2.06
N LYS A 247 11.35 -0.67 2.91
CA LYS A 247 11.45 -0.38 4.33
C LYS A 247 12.24 0.90 4.51
N GLN A 248 11.66 1.85 5.23
CA GLN A 248 12.25 3.12 5.58
C GLN A 248 13.21 2.97 6.78
N GLU A 249 14.02 3.98 7.03
CA GLU A 249 14.99 3.98 8.14
C GLU A 249 14.32 3.86 9.52
N ASP A 250 13.11 4.38 9.66
CA ASP A 250 12.29 4.31 10.88
C ASP A 250 11.58 2.95 11.07
N GLY A 251 11.79 2.01 10.14
CA GLY A 251 11.21 0.68 10.17
C GLY A 251 9.81 0.57 9.55
N THR A 252 9.23 1.67 9.06
CA THR A 252 7.96 1.67 8.34
C THR A 252 8.12 1.20 6.89
N TRP A 253 7.02 0.83 6.25
CA TRP A 253 6.97 0.49 4.83
C TRP A 253 6.31 1.59 4.03
N ALA A 254 6.87 1.85 2.85
CA ALA A 254 6.29 2.74 1.85
C ALA A 254 6.36 2.11 0.45
N VAL A 255 5.36 2.40 -0.37
CA VAL A 255 5.24 1.92 -1.74
C VAL A 255 6.27 2.61 -2.62
N SER A 256 7.11 1.81 -3.29
CA SER A 256 8.15 2.27 -4.19
C SER A 256 7.90 1.92 -5.65
N ASN A 257 6.89 1.12 -5.95
CA ASN A 257 6.37 0.92 -7.31
C ASN A 257 4.97 0.28 -7.25
N SER A 258 4.13 0.56 -8.25
CA SER A 258 2.85 -0.10 -8.50
C SER A 258 2.69 -0.38 -10.00
N ASP A 259 2.33 -1.61 -10.35
CA ASP A 259 2.01 -2.03 -11.72
C ASP A 259 0.61 -2.64 -11.76
N TRP A 260 -0.29 -2.06 -12.56
CA TRP A 260 -1.74 -2.31 -12.51
C TRP A 260 -2.21 -3.16 -13.69
N HIS A 261 -3.03 -4.17 -13.42
CA HIS A 261 -3.52 -5.12 -14.42
C HIS A 261 -5.05 -5.14 -14.44
N TYR A 262 -5.62 -4.45 -15.43
CA TYR A 262 -7.06 -4.25 -15.64
C TYR A 262 -7.65 -5.21 -16.67
#